data_AF-A0A950HNQ7-F1
#
_entry.id   AF-A0A950HNQ7-F1
#
_cell.length_a   1.000
_cell.length_b   1.000
_cell.length_c   1.000
_cell.angle_alpha   90.00
_cell.angle_beta   90.00
_cell.angle_gamma   90.00
#
_symmetry.space_group_name_H-M   'P 1'
#
loop_
_entity.id
_entity.type
_entity.pdbx_description
1 polymer ?
#
loop_
_entity_poly.entity_id
_entity_poly.type
_entity_poly.pdbx_seq_one_letter_code
_entity_poly.pdbx_strand_id
1 'polypeptide(L)'
;MTGTITAAPATARIQRAVTRAAAFPRLRYMGSKYKLVPQLAGVFAEIGGSRALDAFSGSGVVAYTLKALGYQVTSNDFLSFPSIIAAATVENQSERLTAEDVDLICGPPADDRDFIQSTFDGLYFDREDRVFLDSAWSHIDTLAGARQALAISALVLGAARKQPRGVFTVTDRRYDDGRRDLRLPLRQHFRERVAEYNAVVFDSRQESWALCGDVSALGGGHDVVYLDPPYAPPKDDNCYVKRYHFLEGLSVYWRGQRIMEGTRTKKLAKKYTPFSYKRTVTQALRETFTQFKDSTIVLSYSSNAVPDAGTIEAVLREVKGSVEVRHMDHRYSFGTHATAARREVSEYLFIGR
;
A
#
# COMPACT_ATOMS: atom_id res chain seq x y z
N MET A 1 -33.61 30.01 -23.94
CA MET A 1 -32.68 28.90 -24.23
C MET A 1 -31.49 29.05 -23.30
N THR A 2 -31.60 28.52 -22.08
CA THR A 2 -30.55 28.54 -21.07
C THR A 2 -29.78 27.22 -21.18
N GLY A 3 -28.54 27.30 -21.66
CA GLY A 3 -27.69 26.15 -21.90
C GLY A 3 -27.36 25.41 -20.61
N THR A 4 -27.69 24.12 -20.58
CA THR A 4 -27.20 23.13 -19.64
C THR A 4 -25.70 22.94 -19.85
N ILE A 5 -24.90 23.55 -18.97
CA ILE A 5 -23.46 23.30 -18.91
C ILE A 5 -23.25 21.87 -18.39
N THR A 6 -22.57 21.07 -19.19
CA THR A 6 -22.40 19.62 -19.07
C THR A 6 -21.53 19.21 -17.88
N ALA A 7 -22.16 18.77 -16.78
CA ALA A 7 -21.51 18.06 -15.65
C ALA A 7 -21.20 16.57 -15.95
N ALA A 8 -21.61 16.05 -17.11
CA ALA A 8 -21.49 14.63 -17.48
C ALA A 8 -20.05 14.06 -17.57
N PRO A 9 -19.01 14.77 -18.06
CA PRO A 9 -17.70 14.16 -18.29
C PRO A 9 -16.88 13.93 -17.01
N ALA A 10 -16.98 14.80 -16.01
CA ALA A 10 -16.30 14.63 -14.73
C ALA A 10 -16.86 13.43 -13.93
N THR A 11 -18.18 13.31 -13.86
CA THR A 11 -18.87 12.20 -13.21
C THR A 11 -18.54 10.86 -13.89
N ALA A 12 -18.48 10.82 -15.22
CA ALA A 12 -18.09 9.62 -15.96
C ALA A 12 -16.64 9.21 -15.70
N ARG A 13 -15.71 10.18 -15.60
CA ARG A 13 -14.29 9.94 -15.26
C ARG A 13 -14.14 9.35 -13.86
N ILE A 14 -14.82 9.93 -12.87
CA ILE A 14 -14.82 9.44 -11.48
C ILE A 14 -15.38 8.00 -11.44
N GLN A 15 -16.51 7.75 -12.08
CA GLN A 15 -17.13 6.42 -12.08
C GLN A 15 -16.21 5.36 -12.71
N ARG A 16 -15.54 5.68 -13.83
CA ARG A 16 -14.55 4.79 -14.45
C ARG A 16 -13.37 4.51 -13.53
N ALA A 17 -12.84 5.53 -12.87
CA ALA A 17 -11.74 5.39 -11.92
C ALA A 17 -12.13 4.50 -10.73
N VAL A 18 -13.30 4.71 -10.15
CA VAL A 18 -13.83 3.91 -9.04
C VAL A 18 -14.06 2.46 -9.46
N THR A 19 -14.69 2.21 -10.61
CA THR A 19 -14.88 0.86 -11.14
C THR A 19 -13.55 0.15 -11.35
N ARG A 20 -12.55 0.85 -11.88
CA ARG A 20 -11.21 0.29 -12.09
C ARG A 20 -10.51 -0.03 -10.77
N ALA A 21 -10.55 0.88 -9.80
CA ALA A 21 -9.97 0.68 -8.47
C ALA A 21 -10.70 -0.42 -7.67
N ALA A 22 -11.98 -0.69 -7.94
CA ALA A 22 -12.70 -1.79 -7.31
C ALA A 22 -12.13 -3.18 -7.67
N ALA A 23 -11.51 -3.31 -8.85
CA ALA A 23 -10.82 -4.52 -9.30
C ALA A 23 -9.38 -4.64 -8.75
N PHE A 24 -8.86 -3.61 -8.07
CA PHE A 24 -7.50 -3.61 -7.54
C PHE A 24 -7.29 -4.75 -6.53
N PRO A 25 -6.20 -5.55 -6.67
CA PRO A 25 -5.94 -6.67 -5.78
C PRO A 25 -5.85 -6.24 -4.31
N ARG A 26 -6.71 -6.80 -3.45
CA ARG A 26 -6.83 -6.34 -2.07
C ARG A 26 -5.81 -7.00 -1.15
N LEU A 27 -4.74 -6.28 -0.85
CA LEU A 27 -3.83 -6.59 0.25
C LEU A 27 -4.43 -6.12 1.58
N ARG A 28 -4.38 -6.95 2.62
CA ARG A 28 -4.79 -6.55 3.98
C ARG A 28 -3.71 -5.65 4.61
N TYR A 29 -3.72 -4.39 4.18
CA TYR A 29 -2.85 -3.34 4.67
C TYR A 29 -3.54 -2.54 5.77
N MET A 30 -2.80 -2.21 6.82
CA MET A 30 -3.31 -1.45 7.94
C MET A 30 -3.61 -0.01 7.50
N GLY A 31 -4.81 0.50 7.80
CA GLY A 31 -5.24 1.83 7.36
C GLY A 31 -5.61 1.92 5.88
N SER A 32 -5.73 0.80 5.16
CA SER A 32 -5.99 0.80 3.71
C SER A 32 -7.24 1.59 3.31
N LYS A 33 -7.13 2.41 2.26
CA LYS A 33 -8.17 3.35 1.81
C LYS A 33 -9.15 2.78 0.78
N TYR A 34 -9.18 1.45 0.57
CA TYR A 34 -10.06 0.79 -0.42
C TYR A 34 -11.53 1.26 -0.37
N LYS A 35 -12.06 1.45 0.83
CA LYS A 35 -13.46 1.83 1.01
C LYS A 35 -13.71 3.35 0.93
N LEU A 36 -12.65 4.16 0.93
CA LEU A 36 -12.70 5.62 0.76
C LEU A 36 -12.42 6.06 -0.68
N VAL A 37 -12.07 5.12 -1.57
CA VAL A 37 -11.78 5.37 -2.98
C VAL A 37 -12.87 6.22 -3.68
N PRO A 38 -14.18 5.95 -3.53
CA PRO A 38 -15.20 6.78 -4.18
C PRO A 38 -15.14 8.25 -3.76
N GLN A 39 -14.98 8.50 -2.45
CA GLN A 39 -14.92 9.86 -1.92
C GLN A 39 -13.59 10.55 -2.27
N LEU A 40 -12.46 9.85 -2.16
CA LEU A 40 -11.15 10.36 -2.57
C LEU A 40 -11.12 10.70 -4.06
N ALA A 41 -11.72 9.85 -4.90
CA ALA A 41 -11.80 10.13 -6.34
C ALA A 41 -12.60 11.40 -6.63
N GLY A 42 -13.68 11.65 -5.90
CA GLY A 42 -14.44 12.90 -5.96
C GLY A 42 -13.61 14.10 -5.54
N VAL A 43 -12.86 14.00 -4.43
CA VAL A 43 -12.00 15.08 -3.93
C VAL A 43 -10.89 15.41 -4.91
N PHE A 44 -10.19 14.41 -5.46
CA PHE A 44 -9.15 14.67 -6.46
C PHE A 44 -9.73 15.30 -7.72
N ALA A 45 -10.89 14.84 -8.20
CA ALA A 45 -11.55 15.44 -9.35
C ALA A 45 -12.00 16.89 -9.10
N GLU A 46 -12.41 17.23 -7.87
CA GLU A 46 -12.76 18.60 -7.46
C GLU A 46 -11.53 19.51 -7.41
N ILE A 47 -10.42 19.02 -6.86
CA ILE A 47 -9.16 19.77 -6.79
C ILE A 47 -8.59 20.00 -8.19
N GLY A 48 -8.68 18.99 -9.06
CA GLY A 48 -8.12 19.04 -10.41
C GLY A 48 -6.59 18.90 -10.43
N GLY A 49 -5.98 19.37 -11.51
CA GLY A 49 -4.54 19.21 -11.77
C GLY A 49 -4.23 18.04 -12.71
N SER A 50 -2.94 17.85 -12.93
CA SER A 50 -2.36 16.91 -13.88
C SER A 50 -1.28 16.03 -13.26
N ARG A 51 -0.55 16.54 -12.26
CA ARG A 51 0.55 15.85 -11.58
C ARG A 51 0.20 15.63 -10.12
N ALA A 52 0.19 14.37 -9.68
CA ALA A 52 -0.11 14.01 -8.30
C ALA A 52 1.02 13.20 -7.67
N LEU A 53 1.24 13.42 -6.37
CA LEU A 53 2.10 12.59 -5.53
C LEU A 53 1.27 11.83 -4.51
N ASP A 54 1.45 10.52 -4.44
CA ASP A 54 1.08 9.70 -3.29
C ASP A 54 2.34 9.41 -2.47
N ALA A 55 2.57 10.18 -1.41
CA ALA A 55 3.84 10.16 -0.66
C ALA A 55 4.01 8.91 0.23
N PHE A 56 2.90 8.22 0.53
CA PHE A 56 2.82 7.07 1.43
C PHE A 56 1.88 6.00 0.84
N SER A 57 2.29 5.43 -0.27
CA SER A 57 1.42 4.63 -1.15
C SER A 57 0.80 3.41 -0.47
N GLY A 58 1.48 2.77 0.49
CA GLY A 58 0.95 1.68 1.29
C GLY A 58 0.42 0.50 0.46
N SER A 59 -0.90 0.39 0.31
CA SER A 59 -1.46 -0.67 -0.55
C SER A 59 -1.45 -0.33 -2.05
N GLY A 60 -1.08 0.89 -2.43
CA GLY A 60 -1.06 1.40 -3.81
C GLY A 60 -2.42 1.83 -4.36
N VAL A 61 -3.52 1.66 -3.61
CA VAL A 61 -4.88 1.87 -4.15
C VAL A 61 -5.19 3.34 -4.44
N VAL A 62 -4.62 4.27 -3.67
CA VAL A 62 -4.84 5.71 -3.87
C VAL A 62 -4.06 6.20 -5.09
N ALA A 63 -2.76 5.93 -5.16
CA ALA A 63 -1.95 6.13 -6.37
C ALA A 63 -2.60 5.53 -7.64
N TYR A 64 -3.10 4.29 -7.55
CA TYR A 64 -3.80 3.67 -8.67
C TYR A 64 -5.10 4.38 -9.05
N THR A 65 -5.83 4.93 -8.05
CA THR A 65 -7.02 5.75 -8.29
C THR A 65 -6.66 7.08 -8.97
N LEU A 66 -5.57 7.74 -8.55
CA LEU A 66 -5.04 8.94 -9.20
C LEU A 66 -4.66 8.65 -10.67
N LYS A 67 -3.98 7.53 -10.94
CA LYS A 67 -3.67 7.09 -12.30
C LYS A 67 -4.94 6.83 -13.12
N ALA A 68 -5.94 6.18 -12.52
CA ALA A 68 -7.22 5.91 -13.17
C ALA A 68 -8.04 7.18 -13.42
N LEU A 69 -7.85 8.19 -12.59
CA LEU A 69 -8.30 9.54 -12.84
C LEU A 69 -7.44 10.25 -13.88
N GLY A 70 -6.36 9.70 -14.43
CA GLY A 70 -5.59 10.32 -15.51
C GLY A 70 -4.56 11.36 -15.06
N TYR A 71 -4.11 11.30 -13.81
CA TYR A 71 -2.93 12.03 -13.37
C TYR A 71 -1.65 11.35 -13.86
N GLN A 72 -0.59 12.13 -14.09
CA GLN A 72 0.79 11.68 -13.97
C GLN A 72 1.09 11.50 -12.48
N VAL A 73 1.36 10.27 -12.06
CA VAL A 73 1.48 9.93 -10.64
C VAL A 73 2.94 9.65 -10.27
N THR A 74 3.44 10.33 -9.25
CA THR A 74 4.60 9.86 -8.49
C THR A 74 4.06 9.16 -7.24
N SER A 75 4.49 7.93 -7.00
CA SER A 75 4.13 7.18 -5.81
C SER A 75 5.39 6.87 -5.01
N ASN A 76 5.32 6.96 -3.69
CA ASN A 76 6.45 6.69 -2.82
C ASN A 76 6.00 5.85 -1.62
N ASP A 77 6.88 4.99 -1.12
CA ASP A 77 6.75 4.44 0.22
C ASP A 77 8.13 4.22 0.85
N PHE A 78 8.16 4.12 2.17
CA PHE A 78 9.38 3.84 2.92
C PHE A 78 9.72 2.33 2.96
N LEU A 79 8.71 1.49 2.74
CA LEU A 79 8.84 0.05 2.61
C LEU A 79 8.99 -0.34 1.13
N SER A 80 9.67 -1.45 0.91
CA SER A 80 10.01 -1.95 -0.42
C SER A 80 8.80 -2.61 -1.10
N PHE A 81 7.99 -3.37 -0.35
CA PHE A 81 6.87 -4.08 -0.97
C PHE A 81 5.74 -3.15 -1.47
N PRO A 82 5.35 -2.05 -0.77
CA PRO A 82 4.43 -1.06 -1.31
C PRO A 82 4.93 -0.39 -2.58
N SER A 83 6.21 0.01 -2.62
CA SER A 83 6.78 0.64 -3.81
C SER A 83 6.81 -0.31 -5.01
N ILE A 84 7.06 -1.60 -4.80
CA ILE A 84 7.00 -2.62 -5.85
C ILE A 84 5.56 -2.83 -6.35
N ILE A 85 4.56 -2.82 -5.45
CA ILE A 85 3.14 -2.86 -5.85
C ILE A 85 2.79 -1.64 -6.71
N ALA A 86 3.28 -0.46 -6.33
CA ALA A 86 3.09 0.76 -7.10
C ALA A 86 3.82 0.69 -8.45
N ALA A 87 5.03 0.13 -8.51
CA ALA A 87 5.74 -0.10 -9.77
C ALA A 87 4.94 -1.02 -10.71
N ALA A 88 4.35 -2.09 -10.16
CA ALA A 88 3.58 -3.07 -10.92
C ALA A 88 2.23 -2.54 -11.45
N THR A 89 1.64 -1.56 -10.79
CA THR A 89 0.24 -1.14 -11.05
C THR A 89 0.06 0.32 -11.46
N VAL A 90 0.95 1.20 -10.98
CA VAL A 90 0.92 2.64 -11.22
C VAL A 90 1.93 3.00 -12.31
N GLU A 91 3.21 2.70 -12.12
CA GLU A 91 4.25 2.97 -13.13
C GLU A 91 4.03 2.15 -14.41
N ASN A 92 3.78 0.85 -14.28
CA ASN A 92 3.54 -0.05 -15.41
C ASN A 92 2.31 0.35 -16.24
N GLN A 93 2.51 0.60 -17.53
CA GLN A 93 1.44 0.97 -18.46
C GLN A 93 0.88 -0.21 -19.26
N SER A 94 1.65 -1.29 -19.46
CA SER A 94 1.25 -2.32 -20.43
C SER A 94 1.82 -3.71 -20.22
N GLU A 95 2.95 -3.85 -19.54
CA GLU A 95 3.60 -5.13 -19.36
C GLU A 95 2.76 -6.06 -18.49
N ARG A 96 2.74 -7.34 -18.86
CA ARG A 96 2.01 -8.41 -18.17
C ARG A 96 2.88 -9.64 -18.14
N LEU A 97 2.68 -10.49 -17.14
CA LEU A 97 3.27 -11.83 -17.13
C LEU A 97 2.44 -12.74 -18.04
N THR A 98 3.08 -13.40 -18.99
CA THR A 98 2.46 -14.38 -19.88
C THR A 98 2.21 -15.70 -19.13
N ALA A 99 1.45 -16.62 -19.74
CA ALA A 99 1.30 -17.96 -19.20
C ALA A 99 2.65 -18.69 -19.09
N GLU A 100 3.53 -18.50 -20.08
CA GLU A 100 4.89 -19.06 -20.08
C GLU A 100 5.74 -18.52 -18.92
N ASP A 101 5.71 -17.21 -18.67
CA ASP A 101 6.40 -16.62 -17.51
C ASP A 101 5.90 -17.24 -16.20
N VAL A 102 4.58 -17.41 -16.08
CA VAL A 102 3.95 -17.98 -14.88
C VAL A 102 4.33 -19.44 -14.69
N ASP A 103 4.31 -20.24 -15.75
CA ASP A 103 4.67 -21.65 -15.68
C ASP A 103 6.17 -21.87 -15.44
N LEU A 104 7.03 -21.01 -15.97
CA LEU A 104 8.44 -20.99 -15.65
C LEU A 104 8.67 -20.71 -14.16
N ILE A 105 8.10 -19.63 -13.61
CA ILE A 105 8.23 -19.27 -12.18
C ILE A 105 7.63 -20.35 -11.27
N CYS A 106 6.55 -20.99 -11.72
CA CYS A 106 5.93 -22.13 -11.04
C CYS A 106 6.54 -23.48 -11.41
N GLY A 107 7.65 -23.51 -12.13
CA GLY A 107 8.37 -24.72 -12.51
C GLY A 107 9.39 -25.18 -11.45
N PRO A 108 10.33 -26.04 -11.85
CA PRO A 108 11.54 -26.34 -11.08
C PRO A 108 12.41 -25.08 -10.87
N PRO A 109 13.24 -25.03 -9.83
CA PRO A 109 14.08 -23.86 -9.54
C PRO A 109 15.15 -23.65 -10.61
N ALA A 110 15.51 -22.38 -10.88
CA ALA A 110 16.58 -21.99 -11.80
C ALA A 110 17.98 -22.08 -11.19
N ASP A 111 18.09 -22.09 -9.85
CA ASP A 111 19.32 -22.24 -9.09
C ASP A 111 19.06 -23.02 -7.79
N ASP A 112 20.07 -23.12 -6.92
CA ASP A 112 20.06 -23.93 -5.70
C ASP A 112 19.77 -23.13 -4.42
N ARG A 113 19.25 -21.90 -4.55
CA ARG A 113 18.98 -21.05 -3.38
C ARG A 113 17.99 -21.70 -2.40
N ASP A 114 18.25 -21.52 -1.11
CA ASP A 114 17.49 -22.15 -0.05
C ASP A 114 17.21 -21.21 1.14
N PHE A 115 17.43 -19.90 0.97
CA PHE A 115 17.41 -18.96 2.08
C PHE A 115 16.07 -18.99 2.81
N ILE A 116 14.93 -19.02 2.11
CA ILE A 116 13.61 -18.96 2.74
C ILE A 116 13.31 -20.28 3.47
N GLN A 117 13.57 -21.43 2.85
CA GLN A 117 13.37 -22.73 3.47
C GLN A 117 14.27 -22.96 4.70
N SER A 118 15.53 -22.54 4.65
CA SER A 118 16.50 -22.70 5.73
C SER A 118 16.28 -21.69 6.85
N THR A 119 16.00 -20.42 6.51
CA THR A 119 15.82 -19.36 7.49
C THR A 119 14.48 -19.47 8.21
N PHE A 120 13.39 -19.80 7.51
CA PHE A 120 12.03 -19.81 8.06
C PHE A 120 11.49 -21.22 8.31
N ASP A 121 12.37 -22.20 8.55
CA ASP A 121 11.92 -23.54 8.92
C ASP A 121 11.06 -23.54 10.20
N GLY A 122 10.02 -24.37 10.22
CA GLY A 122 8.93 -24.31 11.20
C GLY A 122 8.08 -23.02 11.26
N LEU A 123 8.34 -22.00 10.43
CA LEU A 123 7.62 -20.71 10.49
C LEU A 123 6.73 -20.46 9.26
N TYR A 124 5.55 -19.89 9.52
CA TYR A 124 4.57 -19.32 8.57
C TYR A 124 3.92 -20.26 7.56
N PHE A 125 4.73 -21.00 6.83
CA PHE A 125 4.31 -21.86 5.74
C PHE A 125 4.90 -23.26 5.89
N ASP A 126 4.29 -24.23 5.23
CA ASP A 126 4.83 -25.60 5.19
C ASP A 126 6.10 -25.66 4.33
N ARG A 127 6.74 -26.83 4.31
CA ARG A 127 7.99 -27.03 3.58
C ARG A 127 7.83 -26.79 2.08
N GLU A 128 6.75 -27.28 1.48
CA GLU A 128 6.51 -27.18 0.03
C GLU A 128 6.36 -25.71 -0.41
N ASP A 129 5.64 -24.92 0.36
CA ASP A 129 5.48 -23.49 0.14
C ASP A 129 6.80 -22.72 0.25
N ARG A 130 7.62 -23.02 1.27
CA ARG A 130 8.91 -22.33 1.45
C ARG A 130 9.88 -22.66 0.32
N VAL A 131 9.95 -23.93 -0.08
CA VAL A 131 10.70 -24.36 -1.28
C VAL A 131 10.19 -23.65 -2.53
N PHE A 132 8.87 -23.50 -2.67
CA PHE A 132 8.31 -22.74 -3.79
C PHE A 132 8.71 -21.27 -3.75
N LEU A 133 8.73 -20.61 -2.60
CA LEU A 133 9.14 -19.20 -2.51
C LEU A 133 10.60 -19.00 -2.96
N ASP A 134 11.52 -19.89 -2.57
CA ASP A 134 12.91 -19.86 -3.06
C ASP A 134 12.97 -20.13 -4.56
N SER A 135 12.30 -21.19 -5.03
CA SER A 135 12.21 -21.53 -6.45
C SER A 135 11.65 -20.39 -7.29
N ALA A 136 10.58 -19.73 -6.85
CA ALA A 136 9.98 -18.62 -7.58
C ALA A 136 10.96 -17.44 -7.67
N TRP A 137 11.67 -17.12 -6.58
CA TRP A 137 12.67 -16.06 -6.56
C TRP A 137 13.86 -16.32 -7.49
N SER A 138 14.25 -17.58 -7.68
CA SER A 138 15.30 -17.95 -8.65
C SER A 138 14.98 -17.51 -10.08
N HIS A 139 13.70 -17.54 -10.46
CA HIS A 139 13.24 -17.05 -11.76
C HIS A 139 13.00 -15.54 -11.76
N ILE A 140 12.38 -15.00 -10.71
CA ILE A 140 12.05 -13.56 -10.59
C ILE A 140 13.30 -12.67 -10.66
N ASP A 141 14.44 -13.14 -10.16
CA ASP A 141 15.71 -12.41 -10.26
C ASP A 141 16.22 -12.21 -11.69
N THR A 142 15.78 -13.06 -12.62
CA THR A 142 16.14 -12.95 -14.04
C THR A 142 15.24 -11.97 -14.79
N LEU A 143 14.10 -11.58 -14.19
CA LEU A 143 13.20 -10.58 -14.72
C LEU A 143 13.69 -9.16 -14.39
N ALA A 144 13.21 -8.18 -15.14
CA ALA A 144 13.46 -6.76 -14.88
C ALA A 144 12.16 -5.95 -15.03
N GLY A 145 12.18 -4.72 -14.50
CA GLY A 145 11.12 -3.74 -14.68
C GLY A 145 9.74 -4.22 -14.22
N ALA A 146 8.72 -3.89 -15.00
CA ALA A 146 7.32 -4.13 -14.63
C ALA A 146 6.97 -5.63 -14.47
N ARG A 147 7.55 -6.52 -15.29
CA ARG A 147 7.36 -7.98 -15.13
C ARG A 147 7.88 -8.50 -13.80
N GLN A 148 9.06 -8.03 -13.37
CA GLN A 148 9.61 -8.38 -12.06
C GLN A 148 8.69 -7.86 -10.94
N ALA A 149 8.26 -6.59 -11.04
CA ALA A 149 7.37 -5.98 -10.06
C ALA A 149 6.02 -6.72 -9.93
N LEU A 150 5.43 -7.16 -11.05
CA LEU A 150 4.21 -7.97 -11.08
C LEU A 150 4.41 -9.32 -10.38
N ALA A 151 5.51 -10.01 -10.65
CA ALA A 151 5.80 -11.31 -10.04
C ALA A 151 6.00 -11.19 -8.53
N ILE A 152 6.78 -10.20 -8.08
CA ILE A 152 6.98 -9.94 -6.65
C ILE A 152 5.66 -9.56 -5.98
N SER A 153 4.86 -8.68 -6.59
CA SER A 153 3.55 -8.28 -6.06
C SER A 153 2.60 -9.48 -5.91
N ALA A 154 2.60 -10.40 -6.87
CA ALA A 154 1.81 -11.62 -6.82
C ALA A 154 2.27 -12.56 -5.68
N LEU A 155 3.58 -12.73 -5.48
CA LEU A 155 4.13 -13.50 -4.35
C LEU A 155 3.76 -12.87 -3.01
N VAL A 156 3.94 -11.55 -2.86
CA VAL A 156 3.60 -10.80 -1.64
C VAL A 156 2.12 -10.95 -1.31
N LEU A 157 1.24 -10.79 -2.29
CA LEU A 157 -0.19 -10.94 -2.08
C LEU A 157 -0.59 -12.39 -1.78
N GLY A 158 0.05 -13.38 -2.42
CA GLY A 158 -0.14 -14.80 -2.15
C GLY A 158 0.22 -15.15 -0.70
N ALA A 159 1.41 -14.77 -0.26
CA ALA A 159 1.88 -14.94 1.10
C ALA A 159 0.96 -14.25 2.12
N ALA A 160 0.52 -13.02 1.84
CA ALA A 160 -0.38 -12.28 2.72
C ALA A 160 -1.78 -12.91 2.83
N ARG A 161 -2.30 -13.55 1.76
CA ARG A 161 -3.60 -14.23 1.80
C ARG A 161 -3.52 -15.58 2.51
N LYS A 162 -2.44 -16.32 2.31
CA LYS A 162 -2.23 -17.60 3.00
C LYS A 162 -1.99 -17.45 4.50
N GLN A 163 -1.44 -16.31 4.94
CA GLN A 163 -1.24 -16.06 6.35
C GLN A 163 -2.50 -15.53 7.05
N PRO A 164 -2.91 -16.07 8.22
CA PRO A 164 -4.03 -15.53 8.99
C PRO A 164 -3.86 -14.04 9.27
N ARG A 165 -4.93 -13.28 9.01
CA ARG A 165 -4.95 -11.80 9.10
C ARG A 165 -3.91 -11.07 8.23
N GLY A 166 -3.14 -11.76 7.40
CA GLY A 166 -2.10 -11.16 6.55
C GLY A 166 -0.98 -10.48 7.31
N VAL A 167 -0.73 -10.89 8.56
CA VAL A 167 0.34 -10.36 9.41
C VAL A 167 1.25 -11.49 9.90
N PHE A 168 2.53 -11.19 10.01
CA PHE A 168 3.58 -12.19 10.30
C PHE A 168 4.08 -12.08 11.75
N THR A 169 3.20 -11.62 12.65
CA THR A 169 3.46 -11.48 14.09
C THR A 169 3.15 -12.73 14.90
N VAL A 170 2.46 -13.70 14.29
CA VAL A 170 2.05 -14.97 14.89
C VAL A 170 2.38 -16.09 13.92
N THR A 171 2.85 -17.22 14.43
CA THR A 171 3.29 -18.39 13.64
C THR A 171 2.37 -19.60 13.84
N ASP A 172 1.47 -19.55 14.83
CA ASP A 172 0.47 -20.58 15.07
C ASP A 172 -0.81 -20.36 14.24
N ARG A 173 -1.70 -21.36 14.25
CA ARG A 173 -2.99 -21.33 13.55
C ARG A 173 -4.12 -20.70 14.37
N ARG A 174 -3.82 -19.91 15.41
CA ARG A 174 -4.83 -19.36 16.34
C ARG A 174 -5.91 -18.52 15.67
N TYR A 175 -5.61 -17.94 14.50
CA TYR A 175 -6.54 -17.12 13.72
C TYR A 175 -6.96 -17.77 12.40
N ASP A 176 -6.79 -19.08 12.27
CA ASP A 176 -7.32 -19.83 11.13
C ASP A 176 -8.86 -19.80 11.19
N ASP A 177 -9.46 -19.12 10.21
CA ASP A 177 -10.90 -18.96 10.05
C ASP A 177 -11.47 -19.93 9.01
N GLY A 178 -10.65 -20.86 8.51
CA GLY A 178 -11.06 -21.88 7.56
C GLY A 178 -11.37 -21.37 6.16
N ARG A 179 -10.95 -20.15 5.78
CA ARG A 179 -11.09 -19.67 4.40
C ARG A 179 -10.20 -20.44 3.43
N ARG A 180 -10.61 -20.49 2.16
CA ARG A 180 -9.89 -21.16 1.05
C ARG A 180 -8.42 -20.76 0.98
N ASP A 181 -8.13 -19.46 1.09
CA ASP A 181 -6.77 -18.94 0.96
C ASP A 181 -5.79 -19.55 1.98
N LEU A 182 -6.20 -19.95 3.18
CA LEU A 182 -5.26 -20.53 4.17
C LEU A 182 -4.79 -21.93 3.79
N ARG A 183 -5.54 -22.63 2.93
CA ARG A 183 -5.28 -24.01 2.51
C ARG A 183 -4.70 -24.10 1.10
N LEU A 184 -4.75 -23.02 0.33
CA LEU A 184 -4.28 -22.99 -1.04
C LEU A 184 -2.75 -23.05 -1.07
N PRO A 185 -2.10 -23.93 -1.86
CA PRO A 185 -0.66 -23.91 -2.03
C PRO A 185 -0.17 -22.56 -2.56
N LEU A 186 0.99 -22.05 -2.10
CA LEU A 186 1.51 -20.75 -2.55
C LEU A 186 1.75 -20.72 -4.05
N ARG A 187 2.10 -21.86 -4.66
CA ARG A 187 2.23 -22.01 -6.12
C ARG A 187 0.92 -21.70 -6.84
N GLN A 188 -0.21 -22.15 -6.30
CA GLN A 188 -1.52 -21.84 -6.87
C GLN A 188 -1.95 -20.41 -6.56
N HIS A 189 -1.65 -19.91 -5.35
CA HIS A 189 -1.83 -18.49 -5.04
C HIS A 189 -1.12 -17.61 -6.07
N PHE A 190 0.15 -17.89 -6.37
CA PHE A 190 0.94 -17.11 -7.32
C PHE A 190 0.23 -16.99 -8.66
N ARG A 191 -0.22 -18.10 -9.26
CA ARG A 191 -0.98 -18.10 -10.52
C ARG A 191 -2.23 -17.22 -10.46
N GLU A 192 -3.03 -17.35 -9.41
CA GLU A 192 -4.25 -16.54 -9.24
C GLU A 192 -3.94 -15.06 -9.03
N ARG A 193 -2.89 -14.73 -8.26
CA ARG A 193 -2.50 -13.35 -7.97
C ARG A 193 -1.87 -12.68 -9.18
N VAL A 194 -1.11 -13.40 -10.02
CA VAL A 194 -0.65 -12.87 -11.31
C VAL A 194 -1.83 -12.50 -12.20
N ALA A 195 -2.86 -13.35 -12.29
CA ALA A 195 -4.06 -13.01 -13.05
C ALA A 195 -4.76 -11.75 -12.51
N GLU A 196 -4.88 -11.61 -11.18
CA GLU A 196 -5.44 -10.42 -10.53
C GLU A 196 -4.62 -9.15 -10.85
N TYR A 197 -3.28 -9.20 -10.77
CA TYR A 197 -2.43 -8.06 -11.07
C TYR A 197 -2.40 -7.73 -12.57
N ASN A 198 -2.32 -8.71 -13.46
CA ASN A 198 -2.40 -8.50 -14.91
C ASN A 198 -3.71 -7.82 -15.33
N ALA A 199 -4.83 -8.15 -14.67
CA ALA A 199 -6.14 -7.59 -14.98
C ALA A 199 -6.24 -6.08 -14.69
N VAL A 200 -5.41 -5.56 -13.80
CA VAL A 200 -5.40 -4.14 -13.42
C VAL A 200 -4.31 -3.33 -14.12
N VAL A 201 -3.47 -3.96 -14.96
CA VAL A 201 -2.53 -3.22 -15.81
C VAL A 201 -3.28 -2.51 -16.93
N PHE A 202 -3.07 -1.20 -17.05
CA PHE A 202 -3.62 -0.38 -18.12
C PHE A 202 -2.76 0.84 -18.41
N ASP A 203 -2.87 1.31 -19.66
CA ASP A 203 -2.21 2.51 -20.14
C ASP A 203 -3.06 3.74 -19.80
N SER A 204 -2.55 4.61 -18.94
CA SER A 204 -3.15 5.91 -18.61
C SER A 204 -2.73 7.01 -19.58
N ARG A 205 -1.79 6.74 -20.49
CA ARG A 205 -1.11 7.71 -21.37
C ARG A 205 -0.37 8.82 -20.64
N GLN A 206 -0.15 8.64 -19.34
CA GLN A 206 0.59 9.55 -18.48
C GLN A 206 1.74 8.77 -17.86
N GLU A 207 2.97 9.20 -18.13
CA GLU A 207 4.14 8.64 -17.45
C GLU A 207 3.97 8.80 -15.94
N SER A 208 4.34 7.77 -15.18
CA SER A 208 4.18 7.70 -13.73
C SER A 208 5.37 6.94 -13.14
N TRP A 209 5.70 7.19 -11.87
CA TRP A 209 6.88 6.63 -11.22
C TRP A 209 6.55 6.03 -9.85
N ALA A 210 7.24 4.95 -9.50
CA ALA A 210 7.22 4.36 -8.17
C ALA A 210 8.60 4.47 -7.50
N LEU A 211 8.64 5.17 -6.39
CA LEU A 211 9.84 5.44 -5.59
C LEU A 211 9.79 4.66 -4.28
N CYS A 212 10.97 4.35 -3.75
CA CYS A 212 11.14 3.74 -2.43
C CYS A 212 12.08 4.62 -1.60
N GLY A 213 11.56 5.35 -0.63
CA GLY A 213 12.35 6.32 0.13
C GLY A 213 11.60 7.02 1.25
N ASP A 214 12.36 7.80 2.02
CA ASP A 214 11.78 8.71 3.01
C ASP A 214 11.11 9.90 2.31
N VAL A 215 9.96 10.34 2.82
CA VAL A 215 9.19 11.46 2.27
C VAL A 215 10.03 12.76 2.19
N SER A 216 10.97 12.95 3.10
CA SER A 216 11.86 14.13 3.13
C SER A 216 12.79 14.22 1.92
N ALA A 217 13.02 13.12 1.20
CA ALA A 217 13.84 13.08 -0.01
C ALA A 217 13.06 13.39 -1.30
N LEU A 218 11.73 13.58 -1.21
CA LEU A 218 10.88 13.83 -2.37
C LEU A 218 10.95 15.29 -2.84
N GLY A 219 10.98 15.47 -4.15
CA GLY A 219 10.92 16.80 -4.77
C GLY A 219 9.50 17.38 -4.83
N GLY A 220 9.41 18.69 -5.11
CA GLY A 220 8.14 19.37 -5.40
C GLY A 220 7.72 19.26 -6.87
N GLY A 221 6.84 20.17 -7.31
CA GLY A 221 6.37 20.23 -8.70
C GLY A 221 5.13 19.37 -8.98
N HIS A 222 4.30 19.17 -7.96
CA HIS A 222 3.04 18.43 -8.07
C HIS A 222 1.87 19.39 -7.83
N ASP A 223 0.76 19.19 -8.56
CA ASP A 223 -0.45 19.98 -8.36
C ASP A 223 -1.16 19.54 -7.07
N VAL A 224 -1.13 18.22 -6.81
CA VAL A 224 -1.76 17.57 -5.65
C VAL A 224 -0.77 16.66 -4.95
N VAL A 225 -0.66 16.78 -3.63
CA VAL A 225 0.11 15.87 -2.78
C VAL A 225 -0.84 15.19 -1.81
N TYR A 226 -1.01 13.88 -1.97
CA TYR A 226 -1.73 13.01 -1.06
C TYR A 226 -0.80 12.46 0.02
N LEU A 227 -1.20 12.63 1.27
CA LEU A 227 -0.49 12.19 2.46
C LEU A 227 -1.34 11.18 3.23
N ASP A 228 -0.78 10.01 3.51
CA ASP A 228 -1.37 9.00 4.38
C ASP A 228 -0.30 8.41 5.33
N PRO A 229 0.33 9.24 6.18
CA PRO A 229 1.48 8.83 6.96
C PRO A 229 1.11 7.77 8.01
N PRO A 230 2.10 6.99 8.50
CA PRO A 230 1.90 6.10 9.63
C PRO A 230 1.33 6.85 10.85
N TYR A 231 0.23 6.34 11.42
CA TYR A 231 -0.37 6.94 12.62
C TYR A 231 0.28 6.43 13.91
N ALA A 232 0.52 7.32 14.86
CA ALA A 232 0.88 6.99 16.23
C ALA A 232 -0.39 6.80 17.09
N PRO A 233 -0.76 5.56 17.48
CA PRO A 233 -1.95 5.35 18.29
C PRO A 233 -1.69 5.78 19.75
N PRO A 234 -2.74 6.11 20.52
CA PRO A 234 -2.59 6.59 21.88
C PRO A 234 -1.95 5.58 22.86
N LYS A 235 -2.07 4.27 22.61
CA LYS A 235 -1.72 3.24 23.61
C LYS A 235 -1.01 2.00 23.04
N ASP A 236 -0.74 1.92 21.74
CA ASP A 236 -0.21 0.70 21.09
C ASP A 236 0.98 0.99 20.18
N ASP A 237 1.67 -0.05 19.70
CA ASP A 237 2.71 0.05 18.68
C ASP A 237 2.13 -0.24 17.29
N ASN A 238 2.14 0.78 16.42
CA ASN A 238 1.63 0.69 15.05
C ASN A 238 2.73 0.49 14.00
N CYS A 239 3.82 -0.16 14.39
CA CYS A 239 4.95 -0.38 13.50
C CYS A 239 4.58 -1.30 12.33
N TYR A 240 4.51 -0.72 11.12
CA TYR A 240 4.26 -1.43 9.87
C TYR A 240 5.31 -2.52 9.62
N VAL A 241 6.61 -2.22 9.80
CA VAL A 241 7.68 -3.21 9.66
C VAL A 241 7.42 -4.42 10.56
N LYS A 242 7.01 -4.24 11.82
CA LYS A 242 6.75 -5.38 12.72
C LYS A 242 5.62 -6.30 12.22
N ARG A 243 4.60 -5.74 11.54
CA ARG A 243 3.44 -6.49 11.04
C ARG A 243 3.72 -7.19 9.72
N TYR A 244 4.48 -6.51 8.85
CA TYR A 244 4.71 -6.88 7.47
C TYR A 244 6.16 -7.30 7.18
N HIS A 245 6.97 -7.56 8.21
CA HIS A 245 8.42 -7.85 8.07
C HIS A 245 8.71 -8.97 7.07
N PHE A 246 7.88 -10.02 7.04
CA PHE A 246 8.04 -11.11 6.09
C PHE A 246 7.72 -10.68 4.66
N LEU A 247 6.70 -9.84 4.45
CA LEU A 247 6.36 -9.32 3.12
C LEU A 247 7.43 -8.33 2.64
N GLU A 248 7.94 -7.49 3.54
CA GLU A 248 9.05 -6.58 3.25
C GLU A 248 10.29 -7.38 2.83
N GLY A 249 10.69 -8.38 3.62
CA GLY A 249 11.80 -9.25 3.28
C GLY A 249 11.55 -10.04 1.99
N LEU A 250 10.37 -10.65 1.85
CA LEU A 250 9.99 -11.41 0.67
C LEU A 250 10.04 -10.57 -0.60
N SER A 251 9.75 -9.27 -0.52
CA SER A 251 9.75 -8.39 -1.69
C SER A 251 11.14 -8.09 -2.26
N VAL A 252 12.20 -8.34 -1.49
CA VAL A 252 13.60 -8.08 -1.88
C VAL A 252 14.50 -9.28 -1.63
N TYR A 253 13.92 -10.48 -1.44
CA TYR A 253 14.63 -11.70 -1.04
C TYR A 253 15.58 -11.47 0.16
N TRP A 254 15.14 -10.67 1.13
CA TRP A 254 15.90 -10.22 2.32
C TRP A 254 17.24 -9.52 2.04
N ARG A 255 17.55 -9.17 0.78
CA ARG A 255 18.77 -8.44 0.42
C ARG A 255 18.75 -7.06 1.06
N GLY A 256 19.86 -6.71 1.72
CA GLY A 256 19.98 -5.45 2.45
C GLY A 256 19.08 -5.34 3.70
N GLN A 257 18.42 -6.42 4.11
CA GLN A 257 17.58 -6.45 5.31
C GLN A 257 18.33 -7.12 6.48
N ARG A 258 18.17 -6.57 7.68
CA ARG A 258 18.73 -7.15 8.91
C ARG A 258 17.67 -7.93 9.67
N ILE A 259 17.79 -9.26 9.67
CA ILE A 259 16.97 -10.14 10.50
C ILE A 259 17.41 -10.04 11.97
N MET A 260 16.44 -9.99 12.86
CA MET A 260 16.63 -10.08 14.31
C MET A 260 16.54 -11.55 14.73
N GLU A 261 17.67 -12.27 14.67
CA GLU A 261 17.73 -13.72 14.93
C GLU A 261 17.19 -14.12 16.32
N GLY A 262 17.32 -13.26 17.32
CA GLY A 262 16.80 -13.49 18.67
C GLY A 262 15.26 -13.43 18.80
N THR A 263 14.52 -13.18 17.71
CA THR A 263 13.06 -13.11 17.73
C THR A 263 12.43 -14.42 17.24
N ARG A 264 11.37 -14.89 17.93
CA ARG A 264 10.60 -16.09 17.54
C ARG A 264 10.01 -16.08 16.12
N THR A 265 10.01 -14.91 15.49
CA THR A 265 9.37 -14.64 14.19
C THR A 265 10.39 -14.14 13.17
N LYS A 266 11.69 -14.10 13.48
CA LYS A 266 12.74 -13.58 12.59
C LYS A 266 12.39 -12.21 11.99
N LYS A 267 11.95 -11.29 12.85
CA LYS A 267 11.54 -9.94 12.46
C LYS A 267 12.69 -9.17 11.82
N LEU A 268 12.36 -8.24 10.94
CA LEU A 268 13.31 -7.25 10.45
C LEU A 268 13.55 -6.14 11.48
N ALA A 269 14.77 -5.59 11.48
CA ALA A 269 15.11 -4.41 12.25
C ALA A 269 14.19 -3.23 11.86
N LYS A 270 13.71 -2.50 12.86
CA LYS A 270 12.78 -1.38 12.64
C LYS A 270 13.53 -0.22 11.96
N LYS A 271 13.02 0.23 10.81
CA LYS A 271 13.40 1.50 10.22
C LYS A 271 12.78 2.66 11.04
N TYR A 272 13.57 3.67 11.38
CA TYR A 272 13.07 4.85 12.11
C TYR A 272 12.19 5.70 11.18
N THR A 273 11.09 6.23 11.73
CA THR A 273 10.26 7.23 11.06
C THR A 273 9.66 8.14 12.14
N PRO A 274 9.70 9.47 11.95
CA PRO A 274 9.21 10.40 12.97
C PRO A 274 7.67 10.41 13.08
N PHE A 275 6.95 9.90 12.08
CA PHE A 275 5.48 9.79 12.10
C PHE A 275 4.96 8.74 13.10
N SER A 276 5.78 7.74 13.46
CA SER A 276 5.35 6.65 14.35
C SER A 276 5.33 7.01 15.85
N TYR A 277 5.77 8.21 16.24
CA TYR A 277 5.91 8.58 17.67
C TYR A 277 5.19 9.87 18.00
N LYS A 278 4.42 9.85 19.09
CA LYS A 278 3.64 11.01 19.57
C LYS A 278 4.45 12.28 19.76
N ARG A 279 5.72 12.15 20.18
CA ARG A 279 6.62 13.27 20.48
C ARG A 279 7.17 13.94 19.22
N THR A 280 7.17 13.25 18.08
CA THR A 280 7.81 13.72 16.84
C THR A 280 6.82 13.90 15.68
N VAL A 281 5.65 13.26 15.74
CA VAL A 281 4.67 13.26 14.63
C VAL A 281 4.20 14.66 14.25
N THR A 282 3.96 15.55 15.21
CA THR A 282 3.52 16.93 14.92
C THR A 282 4.58 17.71 14.15
N GLN A 283 5.85 17.57 14.55
CA GLN A 283 6.96 18.22 13.86
C GLN A 283 7.18 17.62 12.46
N ALA A 284 7.08 16.30 12.32
CA ALA A 284 7.18 15.63 11.03
C ALA A 284 6.10 16.08 10.04
N LEU A 285 4.85 16.22 10.51
CA LEU A 285 3.76 16.76 9.70
C LEU A 285 4.03 18.21 9.28
N ARG A 286 4.50 19.05 10.21
CA ARG A 286 4.87 20.46 9.92
C ARG A 286 5.95 20.55 8.83
N GLU A 287 6.99 19.75 8.94
CA GLU A 287 8.08 19.69 7.95
C GLU A 287 7.55 19.22 6.58
N THR A 288 6.71 18.19 6.57
CA THR A 288 6.10 17.66 5.34
C THR A 288 5.18 18.70 4.68
N PHE A 289 4.35 19.40 5.44
CA PHE A 289 3.48 20.44 4.88
C PHE A 289 4.30 21.62 4.34
N THR A 290 5.39 21.98 5.02
CA THR A 290 6.31 23.03 4.55
C THR A 290 7.00 22.62 3.23
N GLN A 291 7.45 21.38 3.12
CA GLN A 291 8.06 20.82 1.91
C GLN A 291 7.12 20.91 0.70
N PHE A 292 5.82 20.66 0.90
CA PHE A 292 4.80 20.63 -0.16
C PHE A 292 3.86 21.85 -0.15
N LYS A 293 4.30 22.98 0.42
CA LYS A 293 3.47 24.18 0.59
C LYS A 293 2.90 24.73 -0.73
N ASP A 294 3.61 24.52 -1.85
CA ASP A 294 3.22 25.03 -3.17
C ASP A 294 2.19 24.13 -3.89
N SER A 295 1.89 22.94 -3.35
CA SER A 295 0.92 21.98 -3.89
C SER A 295 -0.39 22.00 -3.11
N THR A 296 -1.52 21.60 -3.70
CA THR A 296 -2.71 21.30 -2.87
C THR A 296 -2.42 20.05 -2.04
N ILE A 297 -2.55 20.16 -0.71
CA ILE A 297 -2.27 19.06 0.22
C ILE A 297 -3.58 18.36 0.58
N VAL A 298 -3.64 17.05 0.40
CA VAL A 298 -4.75 16.19 0.83
C VAL A 298 -4.23 15.18 1.83
N LEU A 299 -4.59 15.31 3.10
CA LEU A 299 -4.16 14.39 4.16
C LEU A 299 -5.32 13.53 4.63
N SER A 300 -5.17 12.21 4.57
CA SER A 300 -6.05 11.28 5.29
C SER A 300 -5.47 10.97 6.67
N TYR A 301 -6.31 11.08 7.70
CA TYR A 301 -5.89 10.81 9.08
C TYR A 301 -6.99 10.16 9.93
N SER A 302 -6.62 9.16 10.72
CA SER A 302 -7.58 8.47 11.60
C SER A 302 -7.97 9.31 12.81
N SER A 303 -9.26 9.31 13.19
CA SER A 303 -9.73 10.00 14.41
C SER A 303 -9.20 9.42 15.72
N ASN A 304 -8.64 8.21 15.69
CA ASN A 304 -8.06 7.54 16.85
C ASN A 304 -6.52 7.64 16.91
N ALA A 305 -5.93 8.57 16.18
CA ALA A 305 -4.50 8.83 16.16
C ALA A 305 -4.15 10.15 16.87
N VAL A 306 -2.87 10.32 17.22
CA VAL A 306 -2.32 11.62 17.60
C VAL A 306 -1.37 12.13 16.51
N PRO A 307 -1.29 13.44 16.23
CA PRO A 307 -2.00 14.52 16.92
C PRO A 307 -3.50 14.56 16.55
N ASP A 308 -4.29 15.26 17.36
CA ASP A 308 -5.72 15.41 17.10
C ASP A 308 -6.00 16.30 15.88
N ALA A 309 -7.25 16.27 15.39
CA ALA A 309 -7.63 16.99 14.18
C ALA A 309 -7.40 18.50 14.25
N GLY A 310 -7.67 19.13 15.41
CA GLY A 310 -7.47 20.58 15.59
C GLY A 310 -5.99 20.96 15.53
N THR A 311 -5.12 20.12 16.12
CA THR A 311 -3.67 20.30 16.00
C THR A 311 -3.20 20.16 14.54
N ILE A 312 -3.68 19.15 13.80
CA ILE A 312 -3.32 18.97 12.38
C ILE A 312 -3.75 20.17 11.55
N GLU A 313 -5.00 20.62 11.73
CA GLU A 313 -5.56 21.77 11.03
C GLU A 313 -4.76 23.05 11.32
N ALA A 314 -4.37 23.28 12.58
CA ALA A 314 -3.54 24.41 12.97
C ALA A 314 -2.18 24.39 12.29
N VAL A 315 -1.49 23.23 12.27
CA VAL A 315 -0.19 23.08 11.60
C VAL A 315 -0.31 23.25 10.08
N LEU A 316 -1.38 22.75 9.47
CA LEU A 316 -1.60 22.90 8.03
C LEU A 316 -1.87 24.37 7.64
N ARG A 317 -2.59 25.13 8.48
CA ARG A 317 -2.85 26.57 8.28
C ARG A 317 -1.60 27.44 8.33
N GLU A 318 -0.49 26.96 8.90
CA GLU A 318 0.76 27.73 8.89
C GLU A 318 1.33 27.90 7.48
N VAL A 319 0.99 26.99 6.57
CA VAL A 319 1.48 27.02 5.18
C VAL A 319 0.36 27.14 4.14
N LYS A 320 -0.90 26.98 4.55
CA LYS A 320 -2.08 27.04 3.66
C LYS A 320 -3.06 28.15 4.04
N GLY A 321 -3.48 28.92 3.04
CA GLY A 321 -4.43 30.02 3.22
C GLY A 321 -5.86 29.54 3.46
N SER A 322 -6.21 28.36 2.96
CA SER A 322 -7.50 27.72 3.20
C SER A 322 -7.30 26.26 3.60
N VAL A 323 -7.97 25.84 4.69
CA VAL A 323 -8.00 24.45 5.15
C VAL A 323 -9.44 24.03 5.35
N GLU A 324 -9.83 22.97 4.65
CA GLU A 324 -11.12 22.31 4.74
C GLU A 324 -10.95 20.94 5.39
N VAL A 325 -11.83 20.58 6.33
CA VAL A 325 -11.82 19.28 6.99
C VAL A 325 -13.13 18.55 6.70
N ARG A 326 -13.05 17.42 5.98
CA ARG A 326 -14.19 16.54 5.70
C ARG A 326 -14.14 15.33 6.60
N HIS A 327 -15.29 14.97 7.16
CA HIS A 327 -15.48 13.73 7.91
C HIS A 327 -15.92 12.62 6.97
N MET A 328 -15.18 11.52 6.96
CA MET A 328 -15.57 10.31 6.25
C MET A 328 -15.96 9.25 7.26
N ASP A 329 -17.26 9.04 7.42
CA ASP A 329 -17.76 8.01 8.32
C ASP A 329 -17.34 6.63 7.80
N HIS A 330 -16.50 5.97 8.61
CA HIS A 330 -15.98 4.66 8.29
C HIS A 330 -16.18 3.69 9.44
N ARG A 331 -17.04 2.68 9.27
CA ARG A 331 -17.09 1.57 10.22
C ARG A 331 -15.89 0.64 10.00
N TYR A 332 -14.85 0.84 10.80
CA TYR A 332 -13.83 -0.19 11.01
C TYR A 332 -14.41 -1.31 11.91
N SER A 333 -14.40 -2.55 11.42
CA SER A 333 -14.62 -3.72 12.27
C SER A 333 -13.28 -4.20 12.84
N PHE A 334 -12.87 -3.64 13.98
CA PHE A 334 -11.78 -4.21 14.77
C PHE A 334 -12.36 -5.01 15.95
N GLY A 335 -12.13 -6.33 15.93
CA GLY A 335 -12.35 -7.21 17.08
C GLY A 335 -13.41 -8.29 16.86
N THR A 336 -13.02 -9.55 17.11
CA THR A 336 -13.91 -10.73 17.18
C THR A 336 -14.45 -10.98 18.59
N HIS A 337 -14.33 -10.01 19.51
CA HIS A 337 -14.82 -10.14 20.88
C HIS A 337 -16.18 -9.44 21.01
N ALA A 338 -17.20 -10.20 21.45
CA ALA A 338 -18.57 -9.72 21.66
C ALA A 338 -18.68 -8.55 22.68
N THR A 339 -17.61 -8.30 23.45
CA THR A 339 -17.49 -7.24 24.46
C THR A 339 -16.65 -6.04 24.03
N ALA A 340 -16.05 -6.04 22.83
CA ALA A 340 -15.35 -4.86 22.34
C ALA A 340 -16.38 -3.83 21.86
N ALA A 341 -16.59 -2.77 22.66
CA ALA A 341 -17.37 -1.61 22.24
C ALA A 341 -16.90 -1.18 20.84
N ARG A 342 -17.82 -1.23 19.86
CA ARG A 342 -17.57 -0.84 18.47
C ARG A 342 -17.18 0.64 18.49
N ARG A 343 -15.88 0.94 18.54
CA ARG A 343 -15.39 2.31 18.36
C ARG A 343 -15.62 2.66 16.89
N GLU A 344 -16.58 3.53 16.62
CA GLU A 344 -16.71 4.16 15.32
C GLU A 344 -15.47 5.03 15.11
N VAL A 345 -14.57 4.57 14.23
CA VAL A 345 -13.34 5.28 13.89
C VAL A 345 -13.59 6.02 12.58
N SER A 346 -13.95 7.29 12.65
CA SER A 346 -14.05 8.13 11.45
C SER A 346 -12.67 8.44 10.88
N GLU A 347 -12.59 8.60 9.57
CA GLU A 347 -11.40 9.12 8.89
C GLU A 347 -11.61 10.61 8.63
N TYR A 348 -10.61 11.44 8.94
CA TYR A 348 -10.57 12.85 8.55
C TYR A 348 -9.84 13.00 7.23
N LEU A 349 -10.39 13.85 6.35
CA LEU A 349 -9.70 14.31 5.15
C LEU A 349 -9.47 15.82 5.26
N PHE A 350 -8.21 16.22 5.40
CA PHE A 350 -7.81 17.63 5.40
C PHE A 350 -7.42 18.02 3.98
N ILE A 351 -7.94 19.14 3.49
CA ILE A 351 -7.63 19.68 2.18
C ILE A 351 -7.11 21.10 2.37
N GLY A 352 -5.81 21.28 2.14
CA GLY A 352 -5.11 22.56 2.27
C GLY A 352 -4.77 23.14 0.90
N ARG A 353 -5.27 24.35 0.61
CA ARG A 353 -5.07 25.06 -0.66
C ARG A 353 -4.16 26.27 -0.46
#